data_AF-A0A3M2SSY3-F1
#
_entry.id   AF-A0A3M2SSY3-F1
#
_cell.length_a   1.000
_cell.length_b   1.000
_cell.length_c   1.000
_cell.angle_alpha   90.00
_cell.angle_beta   90.00
_cell.angle_gamma   90.00
#
_symmetry.space_group_name_H-M   'P 1'
#
loop_
_entity.id
_entity.type
_entity.pdbx_description
1 polymer ?
#
loop_
_entity_poly.entity_id
_entity_poly.type
_entity_poly.pdbx_seq_one_letter_code
_entity_poly.pdbx_strand_id
1 'polypeptide(L)'
;TASFPFPTPPRSPSPAKAPVLPETAEPAKLLAYFTDEVHARWDLERIRDDVLQSQRRRRLVYSALIKGVPSIWDYEPRVDPSGKYIRNQGQGALDDAELISRWPRVLQQAANALGAN
;
A
#
# COMPACT_ATOMS: atom_id res chain seq x y z
N THR A 1 6.60 23.53 5.28
CA THR A 1 6.20 22.15 4.95
C THR A 1 4.80 21.91 5.50
N ALA A 2 3.77 22.08 4.67
CA ALA A 2 2.39 21.96 5.13
C ALA A 2 2.07 20.48 5.40
N SER A 3 1.89 20.13 6.67
CA SER A 3 1.29 18.87 7.07
C SER A 3 -0.15 18.87 6.57
N PHE A 4 -0.45 18.04 5.56
CA PHE A 4 -1.81 17.86 5.06
C PHE A 4 -2.63 17.13 6.12
N PRO A 5 -3.63 17.76 6.78
CA PRO A 5 -4.48 17.06 7.71
C PRO A 5 -5.63 16.49 6.89
N PHE A 6 -5.41 15.39 6.18
CA PHE A 6 -6.55 14.52 5.94
C PHE A 6 -6.79 13.82 7.27
N PRO A 7 -7.90 14.09 7.99
CA PRO A 7 -8.27 13.18 9.04
C PRO A 7 -8.40 11.82 8.37
N THR A 8 -7.52 10.89 8.73
CA THR A 8 -7.71 9.49 8.35
C THR A 8 -9.16 9.19 8.73
N PRO A 9 -10.02 8.77 7.79
CA PRO A 9 -11.38 8.42 8.15
C PRO A 9 -11.26 7.44 9.33
N PRO A 10 -12.05 7.62 10.40
CA PRO A 10 -11.92 6.80 11.60
C PRO A 10 -11.87 5.36 11.12
N ARG A 11 -10.80 4.63 11.48
CA ARG A 11 -10.69 3.21 11.10
C ARG A 11 -11.99 2.58 11.55
N SER A 12 -12.85 2.25 10.61
CA SER A 12 -13.95 1.33 10.86
C SER A 12 -13.30 0.16 11.59
N PRO A 13 -13.74 -0.20 12.81
CA PRO A 13 -13.10 -1.24 13.59
C PRO A 13 -13.26 -2.55 12.82
N SER A 14 -12.31 -2.85 11.96
CA SER A 14 -12.17 -4.16 11.35
C SER A 14 -11.91 -5.13 12.50
N PRO A 15 -12.64 -6.24 12.58
CA PRO A 15 -12.45 -7.18 13.68
C PRO A 15 -11.01 -7.72 13.62
N ALA A 16 -10.18 -7.33 14.60
CA ALA A 16 -8.87 -7.95 14.79
C ALA A 16 -9.00 -9.43 15.21
N LYS A 17 -10.20 -9.84 15.63
CA LYS A 17 -10.55 -11.20 16.06
C LYS A 17 -11.93 -11.56 15.54
N ALA A 18 -12.08 -12.76 14.98
CA ALA A 18 -13.37 -13.28 14.55
C ALA A 18 -14.37 -13.33 15.74
N PRO A 19 -15.62 -12.92 15.52
CA PRO A 19 -16.65 -12.99 16.55
C PRO A 19 -16.93 -14.45 16.95
N VAL A 20 -17.30 -14.67 18.21
CA VAL A 20 -17.72 -16.01 18.69
C VAL A 20 -19.10 -16.30 18.11
N LEU A 21 -19.23 -17.41 17.38
CA LEU A 21 -20.49 -17.80 16.76
C LEU A 21 -21.45 -18.42 17.80
N PRO A 22 -22.77 -18.19 17.68
CA PRO A 22 -23.74 -18.88 18.51
C PRO A 22 -23.79 -20.38 18.15
N GLU A 23 -23.95 -21.25 19.15
CA GLU A 23 -24.10 -22.70 18.97
C GLU A 23 -25.51 -23.03 18.45
N THR A 24 -25.78 -22.72 17.19
CA THR A 24 -27.08 -22.98 16.55
C THR A 24 -26.94 -23.33 15.07
N ALA A 25 -27.72 -24.31 14.62
CA ALA A 25 -27.85 -24.68 13.21
C ALA A 25 -29.03 -23.98 12.53
N GLU A 26 -29.82 -23.18 13.25
CA GLU A 26 -30.97 -22.47 12.69
C GLU A 26 -30.54 -21.21 11.93
N PRO A 27 -30.83 -21.10 10.62
CA PRO A 27 -30.39 -19.97 9.81
C PRO A 27 -30.92 -18.61 10.29
N ALA A 28 -32.15 -18.57 10.82
CA ALA A 28 -32.77 -17.34 11.30
C ALA A 28 -32.02 -16.72 12.49
N LYS A 29 -31.53 -17.57 13.42
CA LYS A 29 -30.75 -17.13 14.58
C LYS A 29 -29.38 -16.59 14.20
N LEU A 30 -28.73 -17.24 13.22
CA LEU A 30 -27.46 -16.76 12.67
C LEU A 30 -27.61 -15.42 11.94
N LEU A 31 -28.69 -15.24 11.16
CA LEU A 31 -28.98 -13.98 10.49
C LEU A 31 -29.17 -12.83 11.49
N ALA A 32 -29.97 -13.05 12.53
CA ALA A 32 -30.20 -12.06 13.58
C ALA A 32 -28.87 -11.67 14.27
N TYR A 33 -28.06 -12.67 14.65
CA TYR A 33 -26.75 -12.45 15.24
C TYR A 33 -25.85 -11.54 14.39
N PHE A 34 -25.72 -11.82 13.10
CA PHE A 34 -24.89 -10.99 12.21
C PHE A 34 -25.49 -9.61 11.96
N THR A 35 -26.82 -9.49 11.93
CA THR A 35 -27.50 -8.20 11.76
C THR A 35 -27.23 -7.29 12.96
N ASP A 36 -27.33 -7.83 14.17
CA ASP A 36 -27.01 -7.11 15.40
C ASP A 36 -25.53 -6.72 15.46
N GLU A 37 -24.64 -7.63 15.07
CA GLU A 37 -23.20 -7.35 14.97
C GLU A 37 -22.91 -6.19 14.01
N VAL A 38 -23.59 -6.15 12.85
CA VAL A 38 -23.45 -5.07 11.87
C VAL A 38 -23.89 -3.74 12.47
N HIS A 39 -25.08 -3.69 13.09
CA HIS A 39 -25.61 -2.46 13.68
C HIS A 39 -24.82 -1.99 14.91
N ALA A 40 -24.21 -2.91 15.66
CA ALA A 40 -23.34 -2.56 16.78
C ALA A 40 -22.00 -1.96 16.34
N ARG A 41 -21.49 -2.35 15.16
CA ARG A 41 -20.20 -1.88 14.66
C ARG A 41 -20.30 -0.64 13.78
N TRP A 42 -21.36 -0.55 12.99
CA TRP A 42 -21.49 0.45 11.95
C TRP A 42 -22.80 1.21 12.05
N ASP A 43 -22.66 2.53 12.09
CA ASP A 43 -23.75 3.44 11.77
C ASP A 43 -23.86 3.53 10.23
N LEU A 44 -24.73 2.70 9.66
CA LEU A 44 -24.90 2.57 8.20
C LEU A 44 -25.42 3.87 7.56
N GLU A 45 -26.27 4.60 8.29
CA GLU A 45 -26.83 5.87 7.84
C GLU A 45 -25.75 6.95 7.77
N ARG A 46 -24.95 7.07 8.83
CA ARG A 46 -23.80 7.97 8.83
C ARG A 46 -22.78 7.63 7.74
N ILE A 47 -22.46 6.35 7.55
CA ILE A 47 -21.54 5.92 6.50
C ILE A 47 -22.06 6.33 5.12
N ARG A 48 -23.36 6.14 4.87
CA ARG A 48 -24.00 6.56 3.62
C ARG A 48 -23.84 8.05 3.39
N ASP A 49 -24.13 8.87 4.40
CA ASP A 49 -24.02 10.33 4.30
C ASP A 49 -22.57 10.79 4.08
N ASP A 50 -21.61 10.21 4.80
CA ASP A 50 -20.18 10.49 4.65
C ASP A 50 -19.69 10.14 3.22
N VAL A 51 -20.14 9.01 2.68
CA VAL A 51 -19.83 8.60 1.30
C VAL A 51 -20.41 9.59 0.30
N LEU A 52 -21.69 9.96 0.44
CA LEU A 52 -22.35 10.92 -0.46
C LEU A 52 -21.68 12.30 -0.42
N GLN A 53 -21.33 12.80 0.77
CA GLN A 53 -20.59 14.06 0.92
C GLN A 53 -19.23 13.98 0.24
N SER A 54 -18.52 12.87 0.44
CA SER A 54 -17.21 12.62 -0.17
C SER A 54 -17.28 12.55 -1.70
N GLN A 55 -18.32 11.91 -2.25
CA GLN A 55 -18.58 11.88 -3.70
C GLN A 55 -18.87 13.28 -4.26
N ARG A 56 -19.76 14.05 -3.62
CA ARG A 56 -20.11 15.43 -4.05
C ARG A 56 -18.88 16.33 -4.11
N ARG A 57 -18.06 16.31 -3.06
CA ARG A 57 -16.79 17.05 -3.00
C ARG A 57 -15.84 16.68 -4.13
N ARG A 58 -15.64 15.38 -4.37
CA ARG A 58 -14.73 14.92 -5.45
C ARG A 58 -15.24 15.32 -6.84
N ARG A 59 -16.55 15.23 -7.10
CA ARG A 59 -17.14 15.67 -8.39
C ARG A 59 -16.88 17.16 -8.64
N LEU A 60 -17.07 18.00 -7.62
CA LEU A 60 -16.78 19.43 -7.71
C LEU A 60 -15.30 19.69 -8.03
N VAL A 61 -14.38 19.15 -7.22
CA VAL A 61 -12.93 19.35 -7.39
C VAL A 61 -12.45 18.81 -8.74
N TYR A 62 -12.88 17.60 -9.11
CA TYR A 62 -12.52 16.98 -10.40
C TYR A 62 -12.97 17.85 -11.58
N SER A 63 -14.20 18.39 -11.54
CA SER A 63 -14.71 19.27 -12.61
C SER A 63 -13.88 20.54 -12.81
N ALA A 64 -13.18 21.00 -11.77
CA ALA A 64 -12.25 22.12 -11.87
C ALA A 64 -10.86 21.67 -12.37
N LEU A 65 -10.34 20.55 -11.85
CA LEU A 65 -8.99 20.05 -12.18
C LEU A 65 -8.81 19.62 -13.64
N ILE A 66 -9.89 19.23 -14.32
CA ILE A 66 -9.84 18.83 -15.73
C ILE A 66 -9.88 20.01 -16.72
N LYS A 67 -10.00 21.25 -16.24
CA LYS A 67 -10.03 22.44 -17.10
C LYS A 67 -8.60 22.95 -17.33
N GLY A 68 -8.25 23.28 -18.57
CA GLY A 68 -6.93 23.80 -18.92
C GLY A 68 -5.89 22.68 -19.04
N VAL A 69 -4.71 22.88 -18.45
CA VAL A 69 -3.63 21.87 -18.45
C VAL A 69 -3.73 21.03 -17.17
N PRO A 70 -4.10 19.74 -17.25
CA PRO A 70 -4.21 18.89 -16.07
C PRO A 70 -2.86 18.66 -15.41
N SER A 71 -2.81 18.74 -14.08
CA SER A 71 -1.65 18.29 -13.29
C SER A 71 -1.79 16.79 -13.01
N ILE A 72 -0.90 15.98 -13.59
CA ILE A 72 -0.88 14.53 -13.40
C ILE A 72 -0.32 14.19 -12.02
N TRP A 73 -0.97 13.27 -11.31
CA TRP A 73 -0.58 12.83 -9.96
C TRP A 73 0.09 11.45 -9.95
N ASP A 74 0.31 10.88 -11.12
CA ASP A 74 1.04 9.62 -11.26
C ASP A 74 2.45 9.78 -10.71
N TYR A 75 2.87 8.83 -9.87
CA TYR A 75 4.22 8.81 -9.34
C TYR A 75 5.20 8.45 -10.45
N GLU A 76 6.11 9.37 -10.76
CA GLU A 76 7.22 9.12 -11.67
C GLU A 76 8.46 8.70 -10.86
N PRO A 77 8.86 7.40 -10.88
CA PRO A 77 10.08 6.96 -10.22
C PRO A 77 11.28 7.53 -10.97
N ARG A 78 11.83 8.64 -10.48
CA ARG A 78 13.05 9.20 -11.05
C ARG A 78 14.23 8.36 -10.60
N VAL A 79 14.90 7.71 -11.54
CA VAL A 79 16.23 7.17 -11.27
C VAL A 79 17.24 7.84 -12.16
N ASP A 80 18.27 8.40 -11.52
CA ASP A 80 19.38 9.03 -12.22
C ASP A 80 20.16 7.96 -13.02
N PRO A 81 20.11 7.99 -14.37
CA PRO A 81 20.80 7.01 -15.18
C PRO A 81 22.32 7.19 -15.15
N SER A 82 22.82 8.37 -14.75
CA SER A 82 24.26 8.67 -14.72
C SER A 82 25.01 7.90 -13.64
N GLY A 83 24.34 7.54 -12.54
CA GLY A 83 24.88 6.73 -11.45
C GLY A 83 24.45 5.25 -11.45
N LYS A 84 23.65 4.81 -12.43
CA LYS A 84 23.27 3.40 -12.56
C LYS A 84 24.36 2.58 -13.27
N TYR A 85 24.53 1.33 -12.87
CA TYR A 85 25.46 0.36 -13.48
C TYR A 85 26.92 0.84 -13.48
N ILE A 86 27.77 0.18 -14.26
CA ILE A 86 29.18 0.54 -14.41
C ILE A 86 29.31 1.89 -15.13
N ARG A 87 30.09 2.79 -14.53
CA ARG A 87 30.33 4.17 -15.01
C ARG A 87 31.79 4.53 -14.74
N ASN A 88 32.44 5.23 -15.69
CA ASN A 88 33.86 5.63 -15.58
C ASN A 88 34.15 6.58 -14.40
N GLN A 89 33.12 7.29 -13.93
CA GLN A 89 33.17 8.24 -12.82
C GLN A 89 32.51 7.72 -11.53
N GLY A 90 32.22 6.41 -11.46
CA GLY A 90 31.58 5.75 -10.33
C GLY A 90 32.51 5.44 -9.15
N GLN A 91 31.91 5.08 -8.00
CA GLN A 91 32.61 4.73 -6.75
C GLN A 91 33.25 3.33 -6.85
N GLY A 92 34.58 3.26 -6.72
CA GLY A 92 35.31 2.00 -6.48
C GLY A 92 35.93 1.33 -7.71
N ALA A 93 36.65 0.23 -7.48
CA ALA A 93 37.17 -0.61 -8.55
C ALA A 93 36.01 -1.33 -9.26
N LEU A 94 36.19 -1.67 -10.55
CA LEU A 94 35.15 -2.32 -11.37
C LEU A 94 34.59 -3.60 -10.70
N ASP A 95 35.45 -4.34 -10.01
CA ASP A 95 35.11 -5.60 -9.33
C ASP A 95 34.11 -5.42 -8.17
N ASP A 96 34.10 -4.26 -7.51
CA ASP A 96 33.22 -3.99 -6.36
C ASP A 96 31.75 -3.81 -6.80
N ALA A 97 31.52 -3.14 -7.93
CA ALA A 97 30.19 -2.89 -8.46
C ALA A 97 29.51 -4.18 -8.94
N GLU A 98 30.29 -5.11 -9.51
CA GLU A 98 29.82 -6.43 -9.92
C GLU A 98 29.45 -7.29 -8.71
N LEU A 99 30.29 -7.29 -7.67
CA LEU A 99 30.00 -8.01 -6.43
C LEU A 99 28.72 -7.49 -5.78
N ILE A 100 28.57 -6.17 -5.61
CA ILE A 100 27.42 -5.54 -4.92
C ILE A 100 26.10 -5.84 -5.65
N SER A 101 26.10 -5.81 -6.99
CA SER A 101 24.91 -6.02 -7.83
C SER A 101 24.47 -7.48 -7.94
N ARG A 102 25.36 -8.43 -7.64
CA ARG A 102 25.09 -9.87 -7.79
C ARG A 102 24.36 -10.45 -6.57
N TRP A 103 23.21 -11.10 -6.82
CA TRP A 103 22.50 -11.91 -5.83
C TRP A 103 21.95 -13.22 -6.45
N PRO A 104 22.13 -14.40 -5.82
CA PRO A 104 22.92 -14.64 -4.61
C PRO A 104 24.41 -14.40 -4.86
N ARG A 105 25.12 -13.91 -3.83
CA ARG A 105 26.57 -13.75 -3.91
C ARG A 105 27.20 -15.13 -3.99
N VAL A 106 28.07 -15.35 -4.97
CA VAL A 106 28.95 -16.51 -4.92
C VAL A 106 29.93 -16.22 -3.81
N LEU A 107 29.85 -16.96 -2.70
CA LEU A 107 30.94 -16.99 -1.75
C LEU A 107 32.13 -17.55 -2.52
N GLN A 108 33.02 -16.69 -3.02
CA GLN A 108 34.28 -17.10 -3.62
C GLN A 108 35.01 -18.11 -2.70
N GLN A 109 34.82 -17.96 -1.38
CA GLN A 109 35.25 -18.90 -0.35
C GLN A 109 34.68 -20.33 -0.51
N ALA A 110 33.41 -20.50 -0.91
CA ALA A 110 32.81 -21.82 -1.17
C ALA A 110 33.30 -22.43 -2.49
N ALA A 111 33.55 -21.60 -3.52
CA ALA A 111 34.11 -22.05 -4.79
C ALA A 111 35.57 -22.49 -4.64
N ASN A 112 36.38 -21.74 -3.87
CA ASN A 112 37.77 -22.07 -3.58
C ASN A 112 37.90 -23.29 -2.64
N ALA A 113 36.97 -23.49 -1.71
CA ALA A 113 36.95 -24.67 -0.83
C ALA A 113 36.61 -25.98 -1.56
N LEU A 114 36.02 -25.92 -2.76
CA LEU A 114 35.67 -27.07 -3.59
C LEU A 114 36.74 -27.41 -4.66
N GLY A 115 37.90 -26.76 -4.65
CA GLY A 115 39.07 -27.20 -5.40
C GLY A 115 38.94 -27.14 -6.94
N ALA A 116 38.26 -26.12 -7.47
CA ALA A 116 38.37 -25.80 -8.89
C ALA A 116 39.53 -24.81 -9.11
N ASN A 117 40.73 -25.41 -9.28
CA ASN A 117 42.09 -24.86 -9.47
C ASN A 117 42.75 -24.17 -8.27
#